data_AF-A0A1V5MIG6-F1
#
_entry.id   AF-A0A1V5MIG6-F1
#
_cell.length_a   1.000
_cell.length_b   1.000
_cell.length_c   1.000
_cell.angle_alpha   90.00
_cell.angle_beta   90.00
_cell.angle_gamma   90.00
#
_symmetry.space_group_name_H-M   'P 1'
#
loop_
_entity.id
_entity.type
_entity.pdbx_description
1 polymer ?
#
loop_
_entity_poly.entity_id
_entity_poly.type
_entity_poly.pdbx_seq_one_letter_code
_entity_poly.pdbx_strand_id
1 'polypeptide(L)'
;MFPRLYTDLYEAAVRRDLDAILPLQERVMYISNTIYKIGRYGSSYLKGLKCTCSLLGICSDFMASPYHRFRKEERDKVRAVLESMDIPVVNP
;
A
#
# COMPACT_ATOMS: atom_id res chain seq x y z
N MET A 1 -0.11 -5.52 -3.61
CA MET A 1 0.39 -4.45 -4.50
C MET A 1 1.87 -4.58 -4.81
N PHE A 2 2.76 -4.87 -3.83
CA PHE A 2 4.20 -4.98 -4.05
C PHE A 2 4.74 -6.39 -3.73
N PRO A 3 4.43 -7.43 -4.54
CA PRO A 3 4.84 -8.79 -4.21
C PRO A 3 6.36 -8.92 -4.01
N ARG A 4 7.17 -8.26 -4.86
CA ARG A 4 8.65 -8.27 -4.75
C ARG A 4 9.15 -7.78 -3.39
N LEU A 5 8.61 -6.68 -2.86
CA LEU A 5 9.01 -6.16 -1.54
C LEU A 5 8.89 -7.23 -0.44
N TYR A 6 7.80 -8.00 -0.45
CA TYR A 6 7.55 -9.03 0.56
C TYR A 6 8.36 -10.31 0.32
N THR A 7 8.58 -10.70 -0.94
CA THR A 7 9.44 -11.86 -1.25
C THR A 7 10.91 -11.56 -0.95
N ASP A 8 11.39 -10.38 -1.30
CA ASP A 8 12.78 -9.96 -1.04
C ASP A 8 13.04 -9.90 0.47
N LEU A 9 12.08 -9.37 1.25
CA LEU A 9 12.16 -9.33 2.71
C LEU A 9 12.18 -10.75 3.32
N TYR A 10 11.32 -11.64 2.81
CA TYR A 10 11.30 -13.03 3.25
C TYR A 10 12.64 -13.72 2.98
N GLU A 11 13.17 -13.58 1.77
CA GLU A 11 14.45 -14.18 1.38
C GLU A 11 15.62 -13.63 2.20
N ALA A 12 15.66 -12.32 2.46
CA ALA A 12 16.66 -11.70 3.32
C ALA A 12 16.57 -12.25 4.76
N ALA A 13 15.36 -12.43 5.29
CA ALA A 13 15.13 -13.05 6.59
C ALA A 13 15.59 -14.52 6.64
N VAL A 14 15.33 -15.31 5.60
CA VAL A 14 15.83 -16.69 5.48
C VAL A 14 17.36 -16.73 5.49
N ARG A 15 18.01 -15.80 4.80
CA ARG A 15 19.48 -15.66 4.78
C ARG A 15 20.07 -15.02 6.04
N ARG A 16 19.24 -14.50 6.95
CA ARG A 16 19.64 -13.72 8.14
C ARG A 16 20.46 -12.48 7.78
N ASP A 17 20.18 -11.90 6.62
CA ASP A 17 20.87 -10.72 6.11
C ASP A 17 20.22 -9.45 6.68
N LEU A 18 20.72 -9.00 7.83
CA LEU A 18 20.16 -7.83 8.52
C LEU A 18 20.30 -6.54 7.71
N ASP A 19 21.38 -6.39 6.94
CA ASP A 19 21.62 -5.20 6.13
C ASP A 19 20.58 -5.10 4.99
N ALA A 20 20.15 -6.23 4.43
CA ALA A 20 19.05 -6.25 3.48
C ALA A 20 17.66 -6.13 4.15
N ILE A 21 17.46 -6.72 5.33
CA ILE A 21 16.17 -6.72 6.04
C ILE A 21 15.75 -5.30 6.44
N LEU A 22 16.67 -4.51 7.02
CA LEU A 22 16.35 -3.21 7.60
C LEU A 22 15.65 -2.25 6.61
N PRO A 23 16.22 -1.94 5.42
CA PRO A 23 15.58 -1.03 4.47
C PRO A 23 14.26 -1.59 3.90
N LEU A 24 14.16 -2.92 3.72
CA LEU A 24 12.92 -3.55 3.25
C LEU A 24 11.81 -3.45 4.31
N GLN A 25 12.15 -3.70 5.57
CA GLN A 25 11.22 -3.57 6.69
C GLN A 25 10.80 -2.12 6.89
N GLU A 26 11.69 -1.15 6.76
CA GLU A 26 11.34 0.28 6.79
C GLU A 26 10.30 0.63 5.73
N ARG A 27 10.46 0.12 4.50
CA ARG A 27 9.48 0.33 3.42
C ARG A 27 8.14 -0.33 3.71
N VAL A 28 8.13 -1.53 4.29
CA VAL A 28 6.90 -2.19 4.76
C VAL A 28 6.20 -1.37 5.85
N MET A 29 6.97 -0.86 6.82
CA MET A 29 6.43 -0.03 7.90
C MET A 29 5.94 1.33 7.40
N TYR A 30 6.58 1.91 6.39
CA TYR A 30 6.12 3.13 5.74
C TYR A 30 4.73 2.92 5.13
N ILE A 31 4.52 1.85 4.35
CA ILE A 31 3.20 1.51 3.78
C ILE A 31 2.16 1.31 4.90
N SER A 32 2.55 0.61 5.97
CA SER A 32 1.68 0.34 7.11
C SER A 32 1.23 1.61 7.83
N ASN A 33 2.14 2.57 8.01
CA ASN A 33 1.86 3.82 8.71
C ASN A 33 1.21 4.89 7.83
N THR A 34 1.25 4.74 6.51
CA THR A 34 0.65 5.68 5.56
C THR A 34 -0.64 5.11 4.98
N ILE A 35 -0.55 4.25 3.96
CA ILE A 35 -1.68 3.74 3.16
C ILE A 35 -2.77 3.11 4.03
N TYR A 36 -2.39 2.28 5.00
CA TYR A 36 -3.37 1.54 5.82
C TYR A 36 -4.03 2.38 6.91
N LYS A 37 -3.53 3.61 7.17
CA LYS A 37 -4.02 4.51 8.23
C LYS A 37 -4.72 5.78 7.71
N ILE A 38 -4.90 5.93 6.40
CA ILE A 38 -5.51 7.15 5.81
C ILE A 38 -6.95 7.40 6.28
N GLY A 39 -7.77 6.35 6.45
CA GLY A 39 -9.16 6.50 6.87
C GLY A 39 -9.35 6.44 8.39
N ARG A 40 -10.55 6.77 8.87
CA ARG A 40 -10.89 6.87 10.31
C ARG A 40 -11.26 5.55 10.99
N TYR A 41 -11.54 4.49 10.24
CA TYR A 41 -12.12 3.25 10.76
C TYR A 41 -11.19 2.06 10.54
N GLY A 42 -11.41 0.93 11.24
CA GLY A 42 -10.62 -0.30 11.00
C GLY A 42 -10.61 -0.79 9.54
N SER A 43 -11.64 -0.41 8.76
CA SER A 43 -11.70 -0.69 7.31
C SER A 43 -10.64 0.07 6.47
N SER A 44 -9.89 1.01 7.05
CA SER A 44 -8.86 1.80 6.36
C SER A 44 -7.79 0.94 5.71
N TYR A 45 -7.41 -0.17 6.34
CA TYR A 45 -6.49 -1.14 5.76
C TYR A 45 -6.99 -1.64 4.40
N LEU A 46 -8.20 -2.20 4.37
CA LEU A 46 -8.76 -2.81 3.17
C LEU A 46 -9.07 -1.77 2.09
N LYS A 47 -9.60 -0.60 2.49
CA LYS A 47 -9.87 0.51 1.56
C LYS A 47 -8.59 1.05 0.94
N GLY A 48 -7.54 1.27 1.74
CA GLY A 48 -6.24 1.72 1.26
C GLY A 48 -5.60 0.71 0.30
N LEU A 49 -5.66 -0.58 0.63
CA LEU A 49 -5.19 -1.66 -0.24
C LEU A 49 -5.92 -1.67 -1.59
N LYS A 50 -7.26 -1.66 -1.58
CA LYS A 50 -8.09 -1.66 -2.80
C LYS A 50 -7.91 -0.39 -3.64
N CYS A 51 -7.89 0.77 -3.00
CA CYS A 51 -7.61 2.05 -3.64
C CYS A 51 -6.26 2.03 -4.35
N THR A 52 -5.22 1.51 -3.69
CA THR A 52 -3.90 1.41 -4.29
C THR A 52 -3.87 0.45 -5.47
N CYS A 53 -4.47 -0.74 -5.35
CA CYS A 53 -4.58 -1.66 -6.48
C CYS A 53 -5.30 -1.04 -7.69
N SER A 54 -6.29 -0.19 -7.46
CA SER A 54 -6.97 0.57 -8.52
C SER A 54 -6.08 1.62 -9.16
N LEU A 55 -5.39 2.43 -8.35
CA LEU A 55 -4.40 3.42 -8.82
C LEU A 55 -3.28 2.78 -9.65
N LEU A 56 -2.86 1.55 -9.30
CA LEU A 56 -1.86 0.76 -10.03
C LEU A 56 -2.43 0.01 -11.24
N GLY A 57 -3.72 0.13 -11.55
CA GLY A 57 -4.34 -0.55 -12.69
C GLY A 57 -4.59 -2.06 -12.52
N ILE A 58 -4.50 -2.59 -11.29
CA ILE A 58 -4.62 -4.03 -11.02
C ILE A 58 -6.09 -4.48 -10.93
N CYS A 59 -6.92 -3.76 -10.17
CA CYS A 59 -8.34 -4.07 -10.05
C CYS A 59 -9.15 -2.87 -9.52
N SER A 60 -10.48 -2.92 -9.67
CA SER A 60 -11.38 -1.89 -9.14
C SER A 60 -11.25 -1.70 -7.62
N ASP A 61 -11.39 -0.46 -7.16
CA ASP A 61 -11.48 -0.10 -5.74
C ASP A 61 -12.89 -0.27 -5.15
N PHE A 62 -13.84 -0.79 -5.94
CA PHE A 62 -15.19 -1.06 -5.49
C PHE A 62 -15.18 -1.99 -4.25
N MET A 63 -16.04 -1.63 -3.30
CA MET A 63 -16.20 -2.31 -2.03
C MET A 63 -17.64 -2.79 -1.91
N ALA A 64 -17.82 -4.03 -1.45
CA ALA A 64 -19.15 -4.55 -1.13
C ALA A 64 -19.72 -3.83 0.10
N SER A 65 -21.04 -3.61 0.08
CA SER A 65 -21.79 -3.06 1.22
C SER A 65 -21.51 -3.86 2.51
N PRO A 66 -21.40 -3.21 3.69
CA PRO A 66 -21.63 -1.79 3.97
C PRO A 66 -20.42 -0.88 3.72
N TYR A 67 -19.32 -1.40 3.17
CA TYR A 67 -18.13 -0.60 2.91
C TYR A 67 -18.24 0.17 1.61
N HIS A 68 -17.80 1.42 1.66
CA HIS A 68 -17.62 2.26 0.48
C HIS A 68 -16.14 2.49 0.22
N ARG A 69 -15.77 2.61 -1.06
CA ARG A 69 -14.44 3.05 -1.47
C ARG A 69 -14.08 4.40 -0.85
N PHE A 70 -12.79 4.73 -0.88
CA PHE A 70 -12.32 6.06 -0.49
C PHE A 70 -12.93 7.17 -1.36
N ARG A 71 -13.14 8.34 -0.77
CA ARG A 71 -13.53 9.53 -1.53
C ARG A 71 -12.28 10.16 -2.11
N LYS A 72 -12.48 11.22 -2.91
CA LYS A 72 -11.40 11.92 -3.61
C LYS A 72 -10.26 12.31 -2.65
N GLU A 73 -10.58 12.86 -1.48
CA GLU A 73 -9.59 13.30 -0.49
C GLU A 73 -8.68 12.15 0.00
N GLU A 74 -9.25 11.01 0.40
CA GLU A 74 -8.43 9.88 0.84
C GLU A 74 -7.68 9.23 -0.33
N ARG A 75 -8.30 9.17 -1.50
CA ARG A 75 -7.67 8.64 -2.71
C ARG A 75 -6.47 9.50 -3.15
N ASP A 76 -6.58 10.82 -3.06
CA ASP A 76 -5.49 11.76 -3.34
C ASP A 76 -4.33 11.57 -2.37
N LYS A 77 -4.60 11.27 -1.09
CA LYS A 77 -3.56 10.90 -0.11
C LYS A 77 -2.86 9.59 -0.48
N VAL A 78 -3.60 8.58 -0.93
CA VAL A 78 -2.98 7.33 -1.41
C VAL A 78 -2.09 7.61 -2.63
N ARG A 79 -2.55 8.44 -3.57
CA ARG A 79 -1.76 8.84 -4.74
C ARG A 79 -0.45 9.51 -4.33
N ALA A 80 -0.50 10.49 -3.44
CA ALA A 80 0.67 11.21 -2.96
C ALA A 80 1.70 10.28 -2.29
N VAL A 81 1.25 9.25 -1.57
CA VAL A 81 2.13 8.24 -0.97
C VAL A 81 2.79 7.34 -2.03
N LEU A 82 2.09 7.02 -3.12
CA LEU A 82 2.68 6.27 -4.23
C LEU A 82 3.73 7.10 -4.97
N GLU A 83 3.43 8.38 -5.20
CA GLU A 83 4.35 9.34 -5.81
C GLU A 83 5.62 9.53 -4.96
N SER A 84 5.49 9.64 -3.63
CA SER A 84 6.66 9.74 -2.73
C SER A 84 7.51 8.47 -2.65
N MET A 85 7.02 7.35 -3.17
CA MET A 85 7.72 6.07 -3.26
C MET A 85 8.22 5.78 -4.68
N ASP A 86 8.13 6.76 -5.59
CA ASP A 86 8.44 6.67 -7.01
C ASP A 86 7.69 5.56 -7.75
N ILE A 87 6.44 5.29 -7.32
CA ILE A 87 5.60 4.27 -7.93
C ILE A 87 4.64 4.92 -8.92
N PRO A 88 4.66 4.52 -10.21
CA PRO A 88 3.81 5.13 -11.22
C PRO A 88 2.34 4.79 -10.99
N VAL A 89 1.49 5.82 -11.06
CA VAL A 89 0.04 5.71 -10.99
C VAL A 89 -0.52 5.58 -12.41
N VAL A 90 -1.26 4.51 -12.66
CA VAL A 90 -1.81 4.15 -13.97
C VAL A 90 -3.22 4.72 -14.15
N ASN A 91 -4.03 4.69 -13.09
CA ASN A 91 -5.39 5.22 -13.09
C ASN A 91 -5.50 6.37 -12.08
N PRO A 92 -5.18 7.62 -12.46
CA PRO A 92 -5.09 8.76 -11.54
C PRO A 92 -6.43 9.19 -10.96
#